data_AF-A0A3A3GDM2-F1
#
_entry.id   AF-A0A3A3GDM2-F1
#
_cell.length_a   1.000
_cell.length_b   1.000
_cell.length_c   1.000
_cell.angle_alpha   90.00
_cell.angle_beta   90.00
_cell.angle_gamma   90.00
#
_symmetry.space_group_name_H-M   'P 1'
#
loop_
_entity.id
_entity.type
_entity.pdbx_description
1 polymer ?
#
loop_
_entity_poly.entity_id
_entity_poly.type
_entity_poly.pdbx_seq_one_letter_code
_entity_poly.pdbx_strand_id
1 'polypeptide(L)'
;MSTGTCDTDLEELMRLADAATPGPWQWWTSNSVLRLSGADGKDGGVLSAVMHSSWPDILCSPANQAFIAAADPLVVGSLIERIQDLQRLLDVERAENSRLEDELAGLRAAAPARKAN
;
A
#
# COMPACT_ATOMS: atom_id res chain seq x y z
N MET A 1 21.15 -2.37 -21.18
CA MET A 1 20.82 -1.83 -19.85
C MET A 1 19.36 -1.40 -19.92
N SER A 2 18.44 -2.28 -19.56
CA SER A 2 17.00 -2.01 -19.61
C SER A 2 16.58 -1.26 -18.36
N THR A 3 16.30 0.03 -18.48
CA THR A 3 15.45 0.77 -17.55
C THR A 3 14.00 0.39 -17.86
N GLY A 4 13.63 -0.84 -17.50
CA GLY A 4 12.23 -1.24 -17.50
C GLY A 4 11.61 -0.69 -16.23
N THR A 5 11.08 0.52 -16.30
CA THR A 5 10.07 0.97 -15.32
C THR A 5 8.94 -0.04 -15.45
N CYS A 6 8.86 -0.99 -14.52
CA CYS A 6 7.66 -1.80 -14.36
C CYS A 6 6.59 -0.78 -13.97
N ASP A 7 5.76 -0.40 -14.94
CA ASP A 7 4.68 0.55 -14.74
C ASP A 7 3.72 -0.12 -13.75
N THR A 8 3.86 0.26 -12.48
CA THR A 8 3.10 -0.32 -11.38
C THR A 8 1.63 0.00 -11.58
N ASP A 9 0.88 -0.95 -12.10
CA ASP A 9 -0.56 -0.84 -12.24
C ASP A 9 -1.22 -0.99 -10.85
N LEU A 10 -1.40 0.17 -10.20
CA LEU A 10 -2.09 0.27 -8.91
C LEU A 10 -3.51 -0.26 -8.97
N GLU A 11 -4.17 -0.14 -10.13
CA GLU A 11 -5.54 -0.63 -10.33
C GLU A 11 -5.55 -2.15 -10.36
N GLU A 12 -4.59 -2.78 -11.05
CA GLU A 12 -4.45 -4.23 -11.06
C GLU A 12 -4.08 -4.79 -9.68
N LEU A 13 -3.17 -4.14 -8.95
CA LEU A 13 -2.84 -4.56 -7.59
C LEU A 13 -4.07 -4.46 -6.66
N MET A 14 -4.88 -3.40 -6.81
CA MET A 14 -6.15 -3.24 -6.07
C MET A 14 -7.17 -4.31 -6.45
N ARG A 15 -7.34 -4.58 -7.75
CA ARG A 15 -8.25 -5.62 -8.24
C ARG A 15 -7.86 -7.00 -7.72
N LEU A 16 -6.55 -7.29 -7.65
CA LEU A 16 -6.04 -8.52 -7.07
C LEU A 16 -6.26 -8.57 -5.56
N ALA A 17 -6.10 -7.46 -4.85
CA ALA A 17 -6.37 -7.36 -3.42
C ALA A 17 -7.86 -7.64 -3.11
N ASP A 18 -8.77 -7.07 -3.89
CA ASP A 18 -10.22 -7.27 -3.74
C ASP A 18 -10.64 -8.72 -4.03
N ALA A 19 -9.93 -9.40 -4.93
CA ALA A 19 -10.18 -10.80 -5.26
C ALA A 19 -9.56 -11.80 -4.26
N ALA A 20 -8.52 -11.38 -3.52
CA ALA A 20 -7.83 -12.22 -2.56
C ALA A 20 -8.65 -12.42 -1.27
N THR A 21 -8.26 -13.39 -0.45
CA THR A 21 -8.87 -13.61 0.87
C THR A 21 -8.74 -12.32 1.71
N PRO A 22 -9.82 -11.78 2.28
CA PRO A 22 -9.74 -10.58 3.10
C PRO A 22 -8.80 -10.73 4.32
N GLY A 23 -8.02 -9.69 4.56
CA GLY A 23 -7.11 -9.59 5.70
C GLY A 23 -7.79 -9.19 7.04
N PRO A 24 -7.00 -9.04 8.12
CA PRO A 24 -5.56 -9.19 8.16
C PRO A 24 -5.14 -10.66 8.03
N TRP A 25 -4.07 -10.92 7.28
CA TRP A 25 -3.45 -12.24 7.23
C TRP A 25 -2.48 -12.41 8.39
N GLN A 26 -2.50 -13.58 9.02
CA GLN A 26 -1.61 -13.89 10.14
C GLN A 26 -0.99 -15.27 9.98
N TRP A 27 0.32 -15.34 10.21
CA TRP A 27 1.02 -16.61 10.31
C TRP A 27 0.63 -17.32 11.60
N TRP A 28 0.19 -18.56 11.46
CA TRP A 28 -0.10 -19.44 12.57
C TRP A 28 0.89 -20.61 12.56
N THR A 29 1.51 -20.85 13.71
CA THR A 29 2.46 -21.94 13.92
C THR A 29 1.95 -22.81 15.05
N SER A 30 1.31 -23.92 14.70
CA SER A 30 0.84 -24.90 15.69
C SER A 30 1.02 -26.31 15.13
N ASN A 31 1.29 -27.27 16.01
CA ASN A 31 1.51 -28.68 15.68
C ASN A 31 2.54 -28.87 14.55
N SER A 32 3.61 -28.07 14.54
CA SER A 32 4.68 -28.09 13.53
C SER A 32 4.25 -27.79 12.09
N VAL A 33 3.08 -27.17 11.88
CA VAL A 33 2.62 -26.74 10.56
C VAL A 33 2.52 -25.21 10.50
N LEU A 34 3.24 -24.62 9.54
CA LEU A 34 3.17 -23.20 9.20
C LEU A 34 2.00 -22.95 8.24
N ARG A 35 1.14 -21.98 8.55
CA ARG A 35 -0.01 -21.63 7.71
C ARG A 35 -0.35 -20.16 7.79
N LEU A 36 -0.81 -19.59 6.68
CA LEU A 36 -1.29 -18.22 6.59
C LEU A 36 -2.81 -18.22 6.66
N SER A 37 -3.34 -17.57 7.68
CA SER A 37 -4.78 -17.53 7.99
C SER A 37 -5.33 -16.15 7.69
N GLY A 38 -6.56 -16.08 7.15
CA GLY A 38 -7.30 -14.84 6.97
C GLY A 38 -8.09 -14.46 8.23
N ALA A 39 -8.96 -13.45 8.10
CA ALA A 39 -9.84 -13.02 9.19
C ALA A 39 -10.85 -14.11 9.64
N ASP A 40 -11.07 -15.13 8.80
CA ASP A 40 -12.11 -16.15 8.93
C ASP A 40 -11.69 -17.40 9.70
N GLY A 41 -10.40 -17.66 9.96
CA GLY A 41 -10.03 -18.76 10.86
C GLY A 41 -8.60 -19.31 10.74
N LYS A 42 -8.24 -20.06 11.78
CA LYS A 42 -6.87 -20.55 12.10
C LYS A 42 -6.37 -21.69 11.21
N ASP A 43 -7.12 -22.14 10.21
CA ASP A 43 -6.83 -23.37 9.45
C ASP A 43 -6.22 -23.11 8.08
N GLY A 44 -5.49 -22.00 7.93
CA GLY A 44 -4.71 -21.74 6.72
C GLY A 44 -5.57 -21.39 5.50
N GLY A 45 -6.64 -20.61 5.72
CA GLY A 45 -7.57 -20.11 4.69
C GLY A 45 -6.94 -19.21 3.61
N VAL A 46 -5.65 -18.91 3.71
CA VAL A 46 -4.87 -18.23 2.67
C VAL A 46 -3.83 -19.18 2.08
N LEU A 47 -2.95 -19.73 2.94
CA LEU A 47 -1.93 -20.73 2.60
C LEU A 47 -1.89 -21.82 3.67
N SER A 48 -1.91 -23.09 3.25
CA SER A 48 -1.70 -24.23 4.15
C SER A 48 -0.86 -25.32 3.49
N ALA A 49 0.01 -25.96 4.27
CA ALA A 49 0.67 -27.18 3.84
C ALA A 49 -0.29 -28.36 3.95
N VAL A 50 -0.36 -29.18 2.90
CA VAL A 50 -1.18 -30.38 2.83
C VAL A 50 -0.36 -31.57 2.36
N MET A 51 -0.74 -32.75 2.83
CA MET A 51 -0.14 -34.01 2.41
C MET A 51 -1.17 -34.75 1.58
N HIS A 52 -0.94 -34.86 0.26
CA HIS A 52 -1.72 -35.78 -0.57
C HIS A 52 -1.26 -37.21 -0.32
N SER A 53 -1.95 -38.21 -0.88
CA SER A 53 -1.62 -39.62 -0.68
C SER A 53 -0.18 -40.00 -1.03
N SER A 54 0.53 -39.21 -1.84
CA SER A 54 1.89 -39.53 -2.30
C SER A 54 2.85 -38.34 -2.49
N TRP A 55 2.45 -37.08 -2.28
CA TRP A 55 3.36 -35.94 -2.37
C TRP A 55 2.91 -34.74 -1.52
N PRO A 56 3.85 -33.98 -0.94
CA PRO A 56 3.53 -32.76 -0.20
C PRO A 56 3.15 -31.64 -1.15
N ASP A 57 2.24 -30.77 -0.73
CA ASP A 57 1.73 -29.66 -1.53
C ASP A 57 1.35 -28.46 -0.66
N ILE A 58 1.14 -27.30 -1.29
CA ILE A 58 0.70 -26.06 -0.64
C ILE A 58 -0.64 -25.65 -1.24
N LEU A 59 -1.68 -25.67 -0.43
CA LEU A 59 -2.99 -25.17 -0.82
C LEU A 59 -2.97 -23.64 -0.76
N CYS A 60 -3.26 -23.00 -1.90
CA CYS A 60 -3.41 -21.55 -2.04
C CYS A 60 -4.41 -21.27 -3.16
N SER A 61 -5.40 -20.40 -2.95
CA SER A 61 -6.35 -20.05 -4.01
C SER A 61 -5.62 -19.31 -5.16
N PRO A 62 -6.06 -19.45 -6.42
CA PRO A 62 -5.45 -18.72 -7.53
C PRO A 62 -5.44 -17.19 -7.33
N ALA A 63 -6.46 -16.63 -6.66
CA ALA A 63 -6.50 -15.21 -6.33
C ALA A 63 -5.40 -14.81 -5.34
N ASN A 64 -5.18 -15.60 -4.28
CA ASN A 64 -4.10 -15.36 -3.33
C ASN A 64 -2.73 -15.53 -3.98
N GLN A 65 -2.56 -16.54 -4.85
CA GLN A 65 -1.33 -16.73 -5.62
C GLN A 65 -1.03 -15.50 -6.49
N ALA A 66 -2.02 -15.01 -7.23
CA ALA A 66 -1.88 -13.85 -8.10
C ALA A 66 -1.53 -12.58 -7.30
N PHE A 67 -2.21 -12.34 -6.17
CA PHE A 67 -1.91 -11.21 -5.31
C PHE A 67 -0.50 -11.26 -4.72
N ILE A 68 -0.07 -12.42 -4.21
CA ILE A 68 1.30 -12.60 -3.68
C ILE A 68 2.36 -12.39 -4.77
N ALA A 69 2.12 -12.89 -5.99
CA ALA A 69 3.04 -12.72 -7.10
C ALA A 69 3.12 -11.26 -7.59
N ALA A 70 2.00 -10.53 -7.57
CA ALA A 70 1.94 -9.13 -7.97
C ALA A 70 2.53 -8.17 -6.91
N ALA A 71 2.50 -8.56 -5.63
CA ALA A 71 3.07 -7.79 -4.52
C ALA A 71 4.53 -8.20 -4.21
N ASP A 72 5.35 -8.42 -5.25
CA ASP A 72 6.75 -8.80 -5.06
C ASP A 72 7.59 -7.66 -4.44
N PRO A 73 8.76 -7.96 -3.84
CA PRO A 73 9.57 -6.95 -3.15
C PRO A 73 9.96 -5.73 -4.00
N LEU A 74 10.14 -5.88 -5.33
CA LEU A 74 10.45 -4.75 -6.22
C LEU A 74 9.25 -3.82 -6.37
N VAL A 75 8.05 -4.37 -6.52
CA VAL A 75 6.79 -3.61 -6.55
C VAL A 75 6.60 -2.87 -5.23
N VAL A 76 6.77 -3.55 -4.10
CA VAL A 76 6.66 -2.91 -2.77
C VAL A 76 7.68 -1.78 -2.61
N GLY A 77 8.93 -1.99 -3.03
CA GLY A 77 9.96 -0.93 -3.00
C GLY A 77 9.58 0.29 -3.85
N SER A 78 9.11 0.06 -5.07
CA SER A 78 8.68 1.13 -5.99
C SER A 78 7.50 1.94 -5.44
N LEU A 79 6.55 1.27 -4.77
CA LEU A 79 5.44 1.94 -4.09
C LEU A 79 5.91 2.82 -2.92
N ILE A 80 6.89 2.35 -2.14
CA ILE A 80 7.47 3.12 -1.04
C ILE A 80 8.16 4.39 -1.58
N GLU A 81 8.98 4.27 -2.62
CA GLU A 81 9.62 5.42 -3.26
C GLU A 81 8.59 6.44 -3.76
N ARG A 82 7.53 5.97 -4.43
CA ARG A 82 6.44 6.82 -4.90
C ARG A 82 5.74 7.56 -3.76
N ILE A 83 5.48 6.89 -2.64
CA ILE A 83 4.86 7.51 -1.46
C ILE A 83 5.79 8.58 -0.88
N GLN A 84 7.09 8.31 -0.78
CA GLN A 84 8.07 9.28 -0.28
C GLN A 84 8.17 10.51 -1.18
N ASP A 85 8.13 10.33 -2.50
CA ASP A 85 8.09 11.45 -3.45
C ASP A 85 6.86 12.32 -3.27
N LEU A 86 5.69 11.70 -3.15
CA LEU A 86 4.43 12.41 -2.92
C LEU A 86 4.42 13.16 -1.59
N GLN A 87 4.98 12.57 -0.53
CA GLN A 87 5.14 13.24 0.76
C GLN A 87 6.06 14.45 0.67
N ARG A 88 7.20 14.34 -0.02
CA ARG A 88 8.11 15.47 -0.24
C ARG A 88 7.43 16.62 -0.98
N LEU A 89 6.68 16.31 -2.04
CA LEU A 89 5.92 17.34 -2.78
C LEU A 89 4.87 18.01 -1.89
N LEU A 90 4.13 17.23 -1.09
CA LEU A 90 3.14 17.76 -0.18
C LEU A 90 3.76 18.71 0.87
N ASP A 91 4.94 18.39 1.38
CA ASP A 91 5.63 19.23 2.36
C ASP A 91 6.13 20.55 1.75
N VAL A 92 6.63 20.52 0.50
CA VAL A 92 7.01 21.73 -0.26
C VAL A 92 5.79 22.64 -0.45
N GLU A 93 4.68 22.09 -0.91
CA GLU A 93 3.43 22.83 -1.12
C GLU A 93 2.89 23.42 0.19
N ARG A 94 2.98 22.68 1.29
CA ARG A 94 2.58 23.19 2.62
C ARG A 94 3.45 24.34 3.08
N ALA A 95 4.76 24.27 2.87
CA ALA A 95 5.68 25.34 3.22
C ALA A 95 5.41 26.61 2.42
N GLU A 96 5.15 26.49 1.11
CA GLU A 96 4.83 27.65 0.27
C GLU A 96 3.48 28.25 0.64
N ASN A 97 2.45 27.44 0.88
CA ASN A 97 1.16 27.93 1.35
C ASN A 97 1.27 28.69 2.67
N SER A 98 2.01 28.15 3.66
CA SER A 98 2.25 28.85 4.92
C SER A 98 2.93 30.19 4.70
N ARG A 99 3.93 30.26 3.81
CA ARG A 99 4.62 31.50 3.48
C ARG A 99 3.69 32.54 2.85
N LEU A 100 2.85 32.10 1.90
CA LEU A 100 1.88 32.97 1.25
C LEU A 100 0.81 33.48 2.22
N GLU A 101 0.39 32.64 3.17
CA GLU A 101 -0.53 33.02 4.24
C GLU A 101 0.08 34.11 5.14
N ASP A 102 1.34 33.96 5.53
CA ASP A 102 2.08 34.97 6.31
C ASP A 102 2.22 36.30 5.53
N GLU A 103 2.56 36.23 4.24
CA GLU A 103 2.66 37.40 3.38
C GLU A 103 1.30 38.12 3.25
N LEU A 104 0.23 37.37 3.00
CA LEU A 104 -1.12 37.90 2.90
C LEU A 104 -1.56 38.56 4.21
N ALA A 105 -1.26 37.93 5.36
CA ALA A 105 -1.54 38.50 6.68
C ALA A 105 -0.81 39.82 6.88
N GLY A 106 0.47 39.89 6.49
CA GLY A 106 1.26 41.12 6.52
C GLY A 106 0.66 42.23 5.65
N LEU A 107 0.28 41.92 4.41
CA LEU A 107 -0.35 42.89 3.50
C LEU A 107 -1.71 43.38 4.02
N ARG A 108 -2.53 42.50 4.60
CA ARG A 108 -3.81 42.86 5.21
C ARG A 108 -3.62 43.80 6.42
N ALA A 109 -2.61 43.55 7.24
CA ALA A 109 -2.30 44.42 8.38
C ALA A 109 -1.78 45.80 7.94
N ALA A 110 -1.04 45.87 6.82
CA ALA A 110 -0.52 47.11 6.26
C ALA A 110 -1.55 47.92 5.45
N ALA A 111 -2.68 47.31 5.06
CA ALA A 111 -3.71 47.99 4.29
C ALA A 111 -4.43 49.04 5.17
N PRO A 112 -4.39 50.33 4.82
CA PRO A 112 -5.13 51.34 5.58
C PRO A 112 -6.64 51.08 5.45
N ALA A 113 -7.37 51.24 6.55
CA ALA A 113 -8.84 51.23 6.52
C ALA A 113 -9.31 52.28 5.51
N ARG A 114 -9.82 51.84 4.36
CA ARG A 114 -10.47 52.73 3.38
C ARG A 114 -11.55 53.50 4.14
N LYS A 115 -11.36 54.81 4.31
CA LYS A 115 -12.40 55.69 4.83
C LYS A 115 -13.58 55.60 3.87
N ALA A 116 -14.69 55.05 4.36
CA ALA A 116 -15.97 55.10 3.68
C ALA A 116 -16.35 56.58 3.53
N ASN A 117 -16.62 56.99 2.30
CA ASN A 117 -17.13 58.30 1.94
C ASN A 117 -18.65 58.20 1.77
#